data_AF-A0AA96M663-F1
#
_entry.id   AF-A0AA96M663-F1
#
_cell.length_a   1.000
_cell.length_b   1.000
_cell.length_c   1.000
_cell.angle_alpha   90.00
_cell.angle_beta   90.00
_cell.angle_gamma   90.00
#
_symmetry.space_group_name_H-M   'P 1'
#
loop_
_entity.id
_entity.type
_entity.pdbx_description
1 polymer ?
#
loop_
_entity_poly.entity_id
_entity_poly.type
_entity_poly.pdbx_seq_one_letter_code
_entity_poly.pdbx_strand_id
1 'polypeptide(L)' 'MSTAKRDPNKSTSGKAPTFQIRITPELKAQFEAAAKDAGMSLGHWLKVLGKNELQRLKKE' A
#
# COMPACT_ATOMS: atom_id res chain seq x y z
N MET A 1 4.87 16.34 -21.24
CA MET A 1 4.08 15.08 -21.20
C MET A 1 3.59 14.89 -19.78
N SER A 2 2.29 15.09 -19.57
CA SER A 2 1.67 15.42 -18.28
C SER A 2 1.71 14.31 -17.23
N THR A 3 1.96 14.76 -16.01
CA THR A 3 2.06 14.05 -14.73
C THR A 3 0.85 13.19 -14.44
N ALA A 4 1.09 11.90 -14.18
CA ALA A 4 0.10 10.92 -13.77
C ALA A 4 -0.80 11.46 -12.64
N LYS A 5 -2.12 11.31 -12.83
CA LYS A 5 -3.19 11.68 -11.91
C LYS A 5 -3.01 10.93 -10.57
N ARG A 6 -2.32 11.55 -9.61
CA ARG A 6 -2.23 11.03 -8.24
C ARG A 6 -3.31 11.71 -7.42
N ASP A 7 -4.13 10.90 -6.77
CA ASP A 7 -5.20 11.35 -5.87
C ASP A 7 -4.66 12.38 -4.85
N PRO A 8 -5.29 13.56 -4.70
CA PRO A 8 -4.83 14.58 -3.79
C PRO A 8 -5.11 14.14 -2.34
N ASN A 9 -4.14 13.45 -1.75
CA ASN A 9 -4.19 13.02 -0.37
C ASN A 9 -4.08 14.25 0.55
N LYS A 10 -5.22 14.80 1.00
CA LYS A 10 -5.28 15.82 2.06
C LYS A 10 -4.84 15.19 3.38
N SER A 11 -3.54 15.14 3.63
CA SER A 11 -2.97 14.65 4.89
C SER A 11 -3.17 15.69 6.00
N THR A 12 -4.29 15.60 6.72
CA THR A 12 -4.55 16.37 7.96
C THR A 12 -3.91 15.68 9.17
N SER A 13 -2.60 15.48 9.12
CA SER A 13 -1.75 15.12 10.27
C SER A 13 -0.34 14.95 9.75
N GLY A 14 0.63 15.33 10.58
CA GLY A 14 2.05 15.37 10.25
C GLY A 14 2.53 14.15 9.48
N LYS A 15 3.56 14.36 8.63
CA LYS A 15 4.18 13.39 7.72
C LYS A 15 4.07 11.97 8.30
N ALA A 16 3.16 11.18 7.74
CA ALA A 16 2.98 9.80 8.18
C ALA A 16 4.36 9.10 8.12
N PRO A 17 4.75 8.35 9.17
CA PRO A 17 6.06 7.70 9.20
C PRO A 17 6.20 6.77 8.00
N THR A 18 7.26 6.96 7.23
CA THR A 18 7.53 6.16 6.03
C THR A 18 8.11 4.81 6.44
N PHE A 19 7.45 3.72 6.08
CA PHE A 19 8.00 2.37 6.24
C PHE A 19 8.83 2.03 4.99
N GLN A 20 10.14 1.87 5.16
CA GLN A 20 11.03 1.37 4.09
C GLN A 20 11.10 -0.15 4.18
N ILE A 21 10.72 -0.84 3.11
CA ILE A 21 10.79 -2.30 3.02
C ILE A 21 11.80 -2.66 1.94
N ARG A 22 12.80 -3.45 2.30
CA ARG A 22 13.75 -4.03 1.34
C ARG A 22 13.18 -5.34 0.83
N ILE A 23 12.76 -5.37 -0.43
CA ILE A 23 12.28 -6.56 -1.13
C ILE A 23 12.98 -6.68 -2.48
N THR A 24 13.04 -7.90 -3.01
CA THR A 24 13.51 -8.13 -4.37
C THR A 24 12.59 -7.45 -5.39
N PRO A 25 13.14 -6.99 -6.53
CA PRO A 25 12.34 -6.33 -7.56
C PRO A 25 11.23 -7.23 -8.13
N GLU A 26 11.45 -8.54 -8.15
CA GLU A 26 10.45 -9.53 -8.56
C GLU A 26 9.24 -9.52 -7.61
N LEU A 27 9.48 -9.57 -6.29
CA LEU A 27 8.41 -9.54 -5.31
C LEU A 27 7.65 -8.21 -5.33
N LYS A 28 8.35 -7.09 -5.60
CA LYS A 28 7.72 -5.79 -5.82
C LYS A 28 6.76 -5.82 -7.02
N ALA A 29 7.14 -6.46 -8.12
CA ALA A 29 6.28 -6.58 -9.30
C ALA A 29 5.02 -7.40 -9.00
N GLN A 30 5.15 -8.49 -8.22
CA GLN A 30 4.01 -9.29 -7.77
C GLN A 30 3.05 -8.46 -6.90
N PHE A 31 3.57 -7.67 -5.96
CA PHE A 31 2.73 -6.79 -5.15
C PHE A 31 2.07 -5.67 -5.96
N GLU A 32 2.76 -5.11 -6.95
CA GLU A 32 2.16 -4.12 -7.84
C GLU A 32 1.07 -4.73 -8.72
N ALA A 33 1.23 -5.97 -9.18
CA ALA A 33 0.19 -6.68 -9.94
C ALA A 33 -1.06 -6.92 -9.08
N ALA A 34 -0.88 -7.42 -7.86
CA ALA A 34 -1.99 -7.65 -6.92
C ALA A 34 -2.67 -6.34 -6.49
N ALA A 35 -1.91 -5.26 -6.30
CA ALA A 35 -2.46 -3.95 -5.98
C ALA A 35 -3.26 -3.35 -7.14
N LYS A 36 -2.78 -3.53 -8.39
CA LYS A 36 -3.51 -3.12 -9.61
C LYS A 36 -4.81 -3.89 -9.78
N ASP A 37 -4.79 -5.20 -9.55
CA ASP A 37 -5.98 -6.05 -9.59
C ASP A 37 -7.04 -5.59 -8.58
N ALA A 38 -6.60 -5.24 -7.36
CA ALA A 38 -7.44 -4.64 -6.33
C ALA A 38 -7.82 -3.16 -6.59
N GLY A 39 -7.41 -2.57 -7.72
CA GLY A 39 -7.74 -1.19 -8.10
C GLY A 39 -7.16 -0.11 -7.18
N MET A 40 -6.07 -0.39 -6.46
CA MET A 40 -5.52 0.51 -5.44
C MET A 40 -4.00 0.68 -5.53
N SER A 41 -3.46 1.74 -4.91
CA SER A 41 -2.00 1.92 -4.85
C SER A 41 -1.34 0.86 -3.98
N LEU A 42 -0.11 0.46 -4.32
CA LEU A 42 0.68 -0.52 -3.56
C LEU A 42 0.70 -0.25 -2.05
N GLY A 43 0.89 1.01 -1.64
CA GLY A 43 0.90 1.39 -0.23
C GLY A 43 -0.46 1.28 0.46
N HIS A 44 -1.57 1.48 -0.27
CA HIS A 44 -2.90 1.24 0.29
C HIS A 44 -3.19 -0.26 0.39
N TRP A 45 -2.80 -1.02 -0.63
CA TRP A 45 -2.94 -2.47 -0.67
C TRP A 45 -2.23 -3.14 0.51
N LEU A 46 -0.98 -2.78 0.79
CA LEU A 46 -0.24 -3.28 1.94
C LEU A 46 -0.91 -2.95 3.27
N LYS A 47 -1.51 -1.75 3.41
CA LYS A 47 -2.24 -1.36 4.62
C LYS A 47 -3.50 -2.21 4.82
N VAL A 48 -4.23 -2.51 3.75
CA VAL A 48 -5.42 -3.37 3.82
C VAL A 48 -5.02 -4.79 4.21
N LEU A 49 -3.97 -5.33 3.59
CA LEU A 49 -3.45 -6.66 3.91
C LEU A 49 -3.03 -6.78 5.38
N GLY A 50 -2.23 -5.81 5.88
CA GLY A 50 -1.84 -5.79 7.30
C GLY A 50 -3.03 -5.65 8.25
N LYS A 51 -4.04 -4.84 7.91
CA LYS A 51 -5.26 -4.71 8.72
C LYS A 51 -6.04 -6.02 8.77
N ASN A 52 -6.20 -6.70 7.64
CA ASN A 52 -6.92 -7.98 7.58
C ASN A 52 -6.21 -9.06 8.41
N GLU A 53 -4.88 -9.11 8.34
CA GLU A 53 -4.09 -10.04 9.15
C GLU A 53 -4.20 -9.74 10.64
N LEU A 54 -4.14 -8.47 11.04
CA LEU A 54 -4.37 -8.07 12.44
C LEU A 54 -5.78 -8.42 12.93
N GLN A 55 -6.80 -8.33 12.07
CA GLN A 55 -8.16 -8.77 12.40
C GLN A 55 -8.25 -10.28 12.55
N ARG A 56 -7.50 -11.04 11.73
CA ARG A 56 -7.38 -12.50 11.86
C ARG A 56 -6.74 -12.87 13.20
N LEU A 57 -5.62 -12.26 13.56
CA LEU A 57 -4.89 -12.53 14.80
C LEU A 57 -5.64 -12.09 16.07
N LYS A 58 -6.48 -11.04 16.00
CA LYS A 58 -7.31 -10.61 17.14
C LYS A 58 -8.50 -11.53 17.43
N LYS A 59 -8.84 -12.42 16.50
CA LYS A 59 -9.96 -13.36 16.63
C LYS A 59 -9.56 -14.70 17.27
N GLU A 60 -8.28 -14.93 17.50
CA GLU A 60 -7.72 -16.02 18.32
C GLU A 60 -7.40 -15.51 19.74
#